data_AF-A0A0D6LDY2-F1
#
_entry.id   AF-A0A0D6LDY2-F1
#
_cell.length_a   1.000
_cell.length_b   1.000
_cell.length_c   1.000
_cell.angle_alpha   90.00
_cell.angle_beta   90.00
_cell.angle_gamma   90.00
#
_symmetry.space_group_name_H-M   'P 1'
#
loop_
_entity.id
_entity.type
_entity.pdbx_description
1 polymer ?
#
loop_
_entity_poly.entity_id
_entity_poly.type
_entity_poly.pdbx_seq_one_letter_code
_entity_poly.pdbx_strand_id
1 'polypeptide(L)'
;MLSAAKDILETESSFRKVVSMWSSGTGGAGIIGAMAYAVLTDPLMLHFTPRIALYCMLIIPLIFAYTPFTSRLQRGLTMYEKLKAVTPLFKYMIPLIIVYFAEYFINQGLLELLEFDCSHGFNIGPQSQYRWYQVLYQVGVFVSRSSSDVIALPGEVLPLLALLQVLNATVLYFEALNRFMSHILLLMCVIVYEGLLGGASYVNTFRVIHEEVGLFEVYEISIDI
;
A
#
# COMPACT_ATOMS: atom_id res chain seq x y z
N MET A 1 15.38 7.56 -36.04
CA MET A 1 15.47 6.34 -35.21
C MET A 1 16.27 6.53 -33.93
N LEU A 2 17.57 6.88 -33.97
CA LEU A 2 18.39 7.02 -32.74
C LEU A 2 17.92 8.12 -31.76
N SER A 3 17.43 9.26 -32.27
CA SER A 3 16.90 10.34 -31.42
C SER A 3 15.62 9.93 -30.70
N ALA A 4 14.65 9.36 -31.42
CA ALA A 4 13.38 8.90 -30.85
C ALA A 4 13.58 7.81 -29.79
N ALA A 5 14.51 6.88 -30.00
CA ALA A 5 14.83 5.85 -29.01
C ALA A 5 15.41 6.45 -27.72
N LYS A 6 16.20 7.54 -27.82
CA LYS A 6 16.76 8.23 -26.66
C LYS A 6 15.68 8.97 -25.86
N ASP A 7 14.76 9.65 -26.55
CA ASP A 7 13.66 10.39 -25.94
C ASP A 7 12.69 9.45 -25.18
N ILE A 8 12.43 8.26 -25.73
CA ILE A 8 11.60 7.22 -25.08
C ILE A 8 12.27 6.73 -23.79
N LEU A 9 13.55 6.38 -23.84
CA LEU A 9 14.29 5.90 -22.68
C LEU A 9 14.37 6.94 -21.55
N GLU A 10 14.49 8.22 -21.91
CA GLU A 10 14.50 9.33 -20.95
C GLU A 10 13.12 9.52 -20.31
N THR A 11 12.05 9.40 -21.10
CA THR A 11 10.66 9.47 -20.62
C THR A 11 10.33 8.32 -19.66
N GLU A 12 10.68 7.09 -20.02
CA GLU A 12 10.52 5.93 -19.13
C GLU A 12 11.32 6.09 -17.82
N SER A 13 12.57 6.55 -17.90
CA SER A 13 13.40 6.78 -16.72
C SER A 13 12.82 7.85 -15.81
N SER A 14 12.24 8.91 -16.36
CA SER A 14 11.58 9.98 -15.60
C SER A 14 10.33 9.45 -14.91
N PHE A 15 9.53 8.67 -15.62
CA PHE A 15 8.31 8.10 -15.05
C PHE A 15 8.59 7.10 -13.92
N ARG A 16 9.54 6.18 -14.09
CA ARG A 16 9.93 5.22 -13.03
C ARG A 16 10.28 5.95 -11.73
N LYS A 17 11.04 7.05 -11.84
CA LYS A 17 11.38 7.93 -10.72
C LYS A 17 10.14 8.56 -10.08
N VAL A 18 9.16 9.01 -10.86
CA VAL A 18 7.90 9.59 -10.34
C VAL A 18 7.09 8.55 -9.57
N VAL A 19 6.91 7.35 -10.11
CA VAL A 19 6.16 6.27 -9.43
C VAL A 19 6.85 5.88 -8.13
N SER A 20 8.17 5.74 -8.14
CA SER A 20 8.96 5.44 -6.94
C SER A 20 8.83 6.51 -5.87
N MET A 21 9.05 7.79 -6.22
CA MET A 21 8.93 8.90 -5.27
C MET A 21 7.52 9.03 -4.69
N TRP A 22 6.49 8.87 -5.53
CA TRP A 22 5.10 8.95 -5.09
C TRP A 22 4.72 7.76 -4.20
N SER A 23 5.11 6.55 -4.61
CA SER A 23 4.90 5.33 -3.84
C SER A 23 5.57 5.41 -2.46
N SER A 24 6.84 5.79 -2.41
CA SER A 24 7.58 5.98 -1.15
C SER A 24 6.98 7.10 -0.31
N GLY A 25 6.61 8.24 -0.92
CA GLY A 25 5.98 9.36 -0.22
C GLY A 25 4.65 9.00 0.44
N THR A 26 3.78 8.26 -0.26
CA THR A 26 2.51 7.78 0.30
C THR A 26 2.72 6.72 1.40
N GLY A 27 3.70 5.83 1.25
CA GLY A 27 4.09 4.89 2.31
C GLY A 27 4.64 5.60 3.57
N GLY A 28 5.48 6.62 3.38
CA GLY A 28 6.05 7.42 4.46
C GLY A 28 4.98 8.21 5.22
N ALA A 29 4.01 8.78 4.49
CA ALA A 29 2.84 9.42 5.10
C ALA A 29 2.03 8.44 5.97
N GLY A 30 1.89 7.18 5.53
CA GLY A 30 1.26 6.11 6.29
C GLY A 30 1.97 5.83 7.62
N ILE A 31 3.30 5.68 7.60
CA ILE A 31 4.10 5.53 8.83
C ILE A 31 3.92 6.73 9.75
N ILE A 32 4.11 7.95 9.24
CA ILE A 32 4.07 9.16 10.06
C ILE A 32 2.70 9.30 10.72
N GLY A 33 1.62 9.07 9.97
CA GLY A 33 0.26 9.12 10.49
C GLY A 33 -0.01 8.08 11.57
N ALA A 34 0.28 6.80 11.29
CA ALA A 34 0.05 5.71 12.24
C ALA A 34 0.92 5.86 13.50
N MET A 35 2.20 6.21 13.34
CA MET A 35 3.14 6.41 14.43
C MET A 35 2.74 7.61 15.29
N ALA A 36 2.37 8.74 14.68
CA ALA A 36 1.89 9.89 15.43
C ALA A 36 0.64 9.53 16.25
N TYR A 37 -0.27 8.70 15.70
CA TYR A 37 -1.49 8.32 16.41
C TYR A 37 -1.18 7.40 17.58
N ALA A 38 -0.32 6.41 17.36
CA ALA A 38 0.17 5.51 18.40
C ALA A 38 0.85 6.30 19.53
N VAL A 39 1.81 7.17 19.21
CA VAL A 39 2.56 7.96 20.21
C VAL A 39 1.66 8.90 21.02
N LEU A 40 0.69 9.55 20.35
CA LEU A 40 -0.25 10.44 21.03
C LEU A 40 -1.16 9.68 21.99
N THR A 41 -1.62 8.47 21.63
CA THR A 41 -2.68 7.77 22.37
C THR A 41 -2.20 6.62 23.27
N ASP A 42 -0.94 6.21 23.16
CA ASP A 42 -0.40 5.12 23.95
C ASP A 42 -0.22 5.50 25.43
N PRO A 43 -0.67 4.66 26.39
CA PRO A 43 -0.52 4.91 27.81
C PRO A 43 0.92 5.03 28.32
N LEU A 44 1.88 4.40 27.63
CA LEU A 44 3.31 4.45 27.97
C LEU A 44 3.99 5.71 27.44
N MET A 45 3.29 6.51 26.62
CA MET A 45 3.82 7.70 25.97
C MET A 45 3.05 8.95 26.41
N LEU A 46 2.33 9.61 25.50
CA LEU A 46 1.65 10.88 25.78
C LEU A 46 0.24 10.68 26.39
N HIS A 47 -0.33 9.48 26.26
CA HIS A 47 -1.60 9.08 26.89
C HIS A 47 -2.76 10.06 26.66
N PHE A 48 -2.85 10.67 25.47
CA PHE A 48 -4.01 11.48 25.12
C PHE A 48 -5.22 10.59 24.84
N THR A 49 -6.40 11.08 25.20
CA THR A 49 -7.65 10.47 24.75
C THR A 49 -7.70 10.51 23.21
N PRO A 50 -8.17 9.43 22.53
CA PRO A 50 -8.26 9.39 21.06
C PRO A 50 -8.93 10.62 20.44
N ARG A 51 -9.93 11.20 21.12
CA ARG A 51 -10.60 12.44 20.70
C ARG A 51 -9.62 13.61 20.57
N ILE A 52 -8.76 13.83 21.57
CA ILE A 52 -7.78 14.92 21.58
C ILE A 52 -6.72 14.66 20.50
N ALA A 53 -6.24 13.43 20.39
CA ALA A 53 -5.27 13.05 19.37
C ALA A 53 -5.81 13.32 17.94
N LEU A 54 -7.06 12.95 17.66
CA LEU A 54 -7.71 13.24 16.39
C LEU A 54 -7.82 14.75 16.12
N TYR A 55 -8.18 15.56 17.12
CA TYR A 55 -8.20 17.02 16.99
C TYR A 55 -6.81 17.59 16.68
N CYS A 56 -5.75 17.09 17.32
CA CYS A 56 -4.37 17.50 17.01
C CYS A 56 -3.98 17.14 15.57
N MET A 57 -4.41 15.98 15.06
CA MET A 57 -4.06 15.51 13.72
C MET A 57 -4.81 16.23 12.59
N LEU A 58 -5.92 16.90 12.89
CA LEU A 58 -6.69 17.68 11.91
C LEU A 58 -5.89 18.84 11.30
N ILE A 59 -4.77 19.24 11.91
CA ILE A 59 -3.87 20.26 11.36
C ILE A 59 -3.42 19.88 9.94
N ILE A 60 -3.11 18.59 9.70
CA ILE A 60 -2.62 18.13 8.39
C ILE A 60 -3.70 18.28 7.30
N PRO A 61 -4.93 17.73 7.46
CA PRO A 61 -6.03 17.96 6.52
C PRO A 61 -6.33 19.44 6.25
N LEU A 62 -6.24 20.31 7.27
CA LEU A 62 -6.48 21.75 7.10
C LEU A 62 -5.40 22.42 6.24
N ILE A 63 -4.14 22.04 6.41
CA ILE A 63 -3.04 22.49 5.55
C ILE A 63 -3.30 22.04 4.11
N PHE A 64 -3.65 20.76 3.90
CA PHE A 64 -3.98 20.25 2.55
C PHE A 64 -5.17 20.98 1.92
N ALA A 65 -6.21 21.28 2.69
CA ALA A 65 -7.37 22.04 2.20
C ALA A 65 -7.01 23.47 1.76
N TYR A 66 -5.99 24.07 2.38
CA TYR A 66 -5.52 25.42 2.02
C TYR A 66 -4.57 25.44 0.83
N THR A 67 -3.98 24.29 0.44
CA THR A 67 -3.12 24.24 -0.75
C THR A 67 -3.92 24.46 -2.03
N PRO A 68 -3.59 25.47 -2.87
CA PRO A 68 -4.32 25.72 -4.10
C PRO A 68 -4.09 24.56 -5.09
N PHE A 69 -5.10 23.72 -5.27
CA PHE A 69 -5.09 22.66 -6.27
C PHE A 69 -5.35 23.26 -7.66
N THR A 70 -4.28 23.51 -8.41
CA THR A 70 -4.40 23.89 -9.82
C THR A 70 -4.75 22.66 -10.64
N SER A 71 -6.05 22.46 -10.94
CA SER A 71 -6.49 21.47 -11.91
C SER A 71 -6.07 21.92 -13.31
N ARG A 72 -5.18 21.17 -13.96
CA ARG A 72 -5.00 21.29 -15.42
C ARG A 72 -6.24 20.67 -16.06
N LEU A 73 -6.93 21.40 -16.95
CA LEU A 73 -8.02 20.82 -17.75
C LEU A 73 -7.42 19.73 -18.65
N GLN A 74 -7.54 18.48 -18.21
CA GLN A 74 -7.28 17.33 -19.07
C GLN A 74 -8.53 17.12 -19.92
N ARG A 75 -8.35 16.87 -21.23
CA ARG A 75 -9.46 16.55 -22.12
C ARG A 75 -10.29 15.40 -21.52
N GLY A 76 -11.57 15.62 -21.29
CA GLY A 76 -12.44 14.60 -20.71
C GLY A 76 -12.71 13.49 -21.72
N LEU A 77 -12.20 12.28 -21.46
CA LEU A 77 -12.58 11.09 -22.22
C LEU A 77 -14.05 10.77 -21.98
N THR A 78 -14.74 10.31 -23.02
CA THR A 78 -16.09 9.75 -22.93
C THR A 78 -16.09 8.46 -22.10
N MET A 79 -17.25 8.06 -21.57
CA MET A 79 -17.34 6.85 -20.74
C MET A 79 -16.91 5.58 -21.51
N TYR A 80 -17.20 5.53 -22.81
CA TYR A 80 -16.79 4.44 -23.69
C TYR A 80 -15.28 4.37 -23.83
N GLU A 81 -14.62 5.49 -24.09
CA GLU A 81 -13.15 5.55 -24.21
C GLU A 81 -12.47 5.16 -22.89
N LYS A 82 -13.01 5.60 -21.75
CA LYS A 82 -12.52 5.19 -20.42
C LYS A 82 -12.64 3.68 -20.21
N LEU A 83 -13.80 3.10 -20.52
CA LEU A 83 -14.02 1.67 -20.31
C LEU A 83 -13.15 0.82 -21.25
N LYS A 84 -13.00 1.25 -22.51
CA LYS A 84 -12.09 0.62 -23.48
C LYS A 84 -10.64 0.65 -23.00
N ALA A 85 -10.19 1.77 -22.44
CA ALA A 85 -8.85 1.91 -21.88
C ALA A 85 -8.62 1.03 -20.62
N VAL A 86 -9.64 0.83 -19.79
CA VAL A 86 -9.52 0.05 -18.54
C VAL A 86 -9.61 -1.47 -18.77
N THR A 87 -10.32 -1.90 -19.81
CA THR A 87 -10.54 -3.33 -20.08
C THR A 87 -9.26 -4.19 -20.11
N PRO A 88 -8.18 -3.82 -20.84
CA PRO A 88 -6.95 -4.63 -20.84
C PRO A 88 -6.23 -4.62 -19.49
N LEU A 89 -6.45 -3.61 -18.65
CA LEU A 89 -5.80 -3.46 -17.34
C LEU A 89 -6.36 -4.45 -16.30
N PHE A 90 -7.53 -5.05 -16.55
CA PHE A 90 -8.15 -5.97 -15.58
C PHE A 90 -7.24 -7.15 -15.21
N LYS A 91 -6.38 -7.61 -16.12
CA LYS A 91 -5.38 -8.65 -15.85
C LYS A 91 -4.50 -8.31 -14.63
N TYR A 92 -4.19 -7.02 -14.44
CA TYR A 92 -3.37 -6.52 -13.33
C TYR A 92 -4.20 -6.00 -12.16
N MET A 93 -5.37 -5.43 -12.44
CA MET A 93 -6.26 -4.91 -11.41
C MET A 93 -6.92 -5.99 -10.57
N ILE A 94 -7.26 -7.15 -11.15
CA ILE A 94 -7.93 -8.23 -10.40
C ILE A 94 -7.04 -8.76 -9.26
N PRO A 95 -5.77 -9.15 -9.50
CA PRO A 95 -4.86 -9.51 -8.41
C PRO A 95 -4.72 -8.40 -7.35
N LEU A 96 -4.60 -7.14 -7.78
CA LEU A 96 -4.49 -6.00 -6.88
C LEU A 96 -5.74 -5.86 -5.99
N ILE A 97 -6.94 -5.96 -6.57
CA ILE A 97 -8.21 -5.91 -5.83
C ILE A 97 -8.26 -7.00 -4.77
N ILE A 98 -7.82 -8.22 -5.11
CA ILE A 98 -7.80 -9.34 -4.16
C ILE A 98 -6.83 -9.07 -3.01
N VAL A 99 -5.61 -8.58 -3.30
CA VAL A 99 -4.63 -8.21 -2.26
C VAL A 99 -5.22 -7.17 -1.33
N TYR A 100 -5.78 -6.08 -1.87
CA TYR A 100 -6.36 -5.00 -1.08
C TYR A 100 -7.55 -5.46 -0.26
N PHE A 101 -8.43 -6.30 -0.82
CA PHE A 101 -9.55 -6.87 -0.07
C PHE A 101 -9.05 -7.68 1.14
N ALA A 102 -8.08 -8.57 0.93
CA ALA A 102 -7.50 -9.38 2.00
C ALA A 102 -6.75 -8.53 3.04
N GLU A 103 -5.98 -7.53 2.60
CA GLU A 103 -5.30 -6.54 3.43
C GLU A 103 -6.27 -5.78 4.35
N TYR A 104 -7.37 -5.24 3.80
CA TYR A 104 -8.38 -4.54 4.59
C TYR A 104 -9.12 -5.49 5.54
N PHE A 105 -9.41 -6.71 5.10
CA PHE A 105 -10.03 -7.73 5.96
C PHE A 105 -9.14 -8.07 7.16
N ILE A 106 -7.83 -8.21 6.95
CA ILE A 106 -6.87 -8.39 8.05
C ILE A 106 -6.88 -7.17 8.96
N ASN A 107 -6.65 -5.97 8.42
CA ASN A 107 -6.41 -4.77 9.21
C ASN A 107 -7.64 -4.25 9.98
N GLN A 108 -8.82 -4.32 9.37
CA GLN A 108 -10.07 -3.79 9.94
C GLN A 108 -10.98 -4.87 10.52
N GLY A 109 -10.75 -6.15 10.20
CA GLY A 109 -11.60 -7.25 10.69
C GLY A 109 -10.88 -8.20 11.65
N LEU A 110 -9.67 -8.63 11.33
CA LEU A 110 -8.98 -9.67 12.11
C LEU A 110 -8.10 -9.10 13.22
N LEU A 111 -7.31 -8.06 12.94
CA LEU A 111 -6.34 -7.54 13.91
C LEU A 111 -6.97 -7.03 15.22
N GLU A 112 -8.23 -6.59 15.19
CA GLU A 112 -8.95 -6.18 16.40
C GLU A 112 -9.27 -7.36 17.34
N LEU A 113 -9.32 -8.58 16.82
CA LEU A 113 -9.62 -9.81 17.56
C LEU A 113 -8.34 -10.49 18.09
N LEU A 114 -7.17 -10.11 17.57
CA LEU A 114 -5.88 -10.72 17.87
C LEU A 114 -5.20 -10.06 19.06
N GLU A 115 -5.78 -10.25 20.24
CA GLU A 115 -5.28 -9.77 21.52
C GLU A 115 -4.42 -10.81 22.26
N PHE A 116 -3.34 -10.33 22.89
CA PHE A 116 -2.49 -11.12 23.78
C PHE A 116 -2.61 -10.63 25.22
N ASP A 117 -2.41 -11.53 26.18
CA ASP A 117 -2.32 -11.17 27.59
C ASP A 117 -1.04 -10.36 27.90
N CYS A 118 -0.93 -9.80 29.11
CA CYS A 118 0.22 -8.98 29.48
C CYS A 118 1.56 -9.75 29.41
N SER A 119 1.56 -11.04 29.77
CA SER A 119 2.77 -11.88 29.77
C SER A 119 3.32 -12.15 28.37
N HIS A 120 2.45 -12.34 27.39
CA HIS A 120 2.81 -12.68 26.01
C HIS A 120 2.71 -11.47 25.06
N GLY A 121 2.26 -10.32 25.59
CA GLY A 121 2.00 -9.08 24.88
C GLY A 121 2.83 -7.90 25.38
N PHE A 122 4.08 -8.11 25.82
CA PHE A 122 4.99 -7.04 26.29
C PHE A 122 4.43 -6.10 27.39
N ASN A 123 3.49 -6.58 28.21
CA ASN A 123 2.76 -5.77 29.19
C ASN A 123 2.02 -4.56 28.58
N ILE A 124 1.73 -4.57 27.27
CA ILE A 124 0.89 -3.56 26.63
C ILE A 124 -0.56 -4.05 26.54
N GLY A 125 -1.51 -3.16 26.83
CA GLY A 125 -2.94 -3.48 26.78
C GLY A 125 -3.45 -3.71 25.35
N PRO A 126 -4.59 -4.38 25.14
CA PRO A 126 -5.10 -4.74 23.80
C PRO A 126 -5.23 -3.56 22.83
N GLN A 127 -5.66 -2.41 23.35
CA GLN A 127 -5.80 -1.17 22.55
C GLN A 127 -4.45 -0.63 22.06
N SER A 128 -3.40 -0.78 22.88
CA SER A 128 -2.03 -0.43 22.48
C SER A 128 -1.52 -1.41 21.44
N GLN A 129 -1.74 -2.72 21.63
CA GLN A 129 -1.35 -3.76 20.67
C GLN A 129 -1.90 -3.46 19.27
N TYR A 130 -3.21 -3.20 19.16
CA TYR A 130 -3.84 -2.86 17.87
C TYR A 130 -3.21 -1.62 17.21
N ARG A 131 -2.94 -0.55 17.97
CA ARG A 131 -2.27 0.66 17.44
C ARG A 131 -0.88 0.35 16.91
N TRP A 132 -0.09 -0.45 17.63
CA TRP A 132 1.24 -0.84 17.20
C TRP A 132 1.21 -1.80 16.01
N TYR A 133 0.20 -2.65 15.88
CA TYR A 133 -0.01 -3.45 14.67
C TYR A 133 -0.19 -2.57 13.44
N GLN A 134 -0.99 -1.50 13.53
CA GLN A 134 -1.16 -0.55 12.42
C GLN A 134 0.16 0.15 12.04
N VAL A 135 1.00 0.48 13.03
CA VAL A 135 2.33 1.04 12.75
C VAL A 135 3.23 0.03 12.03
N LEU A 136 3.29 -1.21 12.52
CA LEU A 136 4.13 -2.27 11.94
C LEU A 136 3.70 -2.64 10.53
N TYR A 137 2.39 -2.68 10.28
CA TYR A 137 1.83 -2.83 8.94
C TYR A 137 2.36 -1.73 8.00
N GLN A 138 2.27 -0.46 8.41
CA GLN A 138 2.76 0.67 7.61
C GLN A 138 4.28 0.63 7.40
N VAL A 139 5.04 0.10 8.36
CA VAL A 139 6.48 -0.14 8.19
C VAL A 139 6.71 -1.16 7.06
N GLY A 140 6.00 -2.28 7.05
CA GLY A 140 6.07 -3.25 5.96
C GLY A 140 5.71 -2.63 4.59
N VAL A 141 4.61 -1.89 4.52
CA VAL A 141 4.17 -1.19 3.30
C VAL A 141 5.26 -0.23 2.81
N PHE A 142 5.79 0.61 3.69
CA PHE A 142 6.80 1.60 3.32
C PHE A 142 8.11 0.97 2.84
N VAL A 143 8.61 -0.06 3.55
CA VAL A 143 9.82 -0.79 3.16
C VAL A 143 9.63 -1.37 1.77
N SER A 144 8.51 -2.04 1.53
CA SER A 144 8.20 -2.62 0.23
C SER A 144 8.11 -1.56 -0.87
N ARG A 145 7.36 -0.49 -0.62
CA ARG A 145 7.18 0.64 -1.56
C ARG A 145 8.45 1.40 -1.89
N SER A 146 9.36 1.52 -0.93
CA SER A 146 10.63 2.23 -1.10
C SER A 146 11.70 1.34 -1.73
N SER A 147 11.55 0.02 -1.66
CA SER A 147 12.47 -0.95 -2.26
C SER A 147 12.18 -1.27 -3.73
N SER A 148 11.10 -0.75 -4.32
CA SER A 148 10.63 -1.14 -5.66
C SER A 148 11.58 -0.82 -6.81
N ASP A 149 12.45 0.18 -6.66
CA ASP A 149 13.49 0.49 -7.65
C ASP A 149 14.64 -0.53 -7.63
N VAL A 150 14.80 -1.24 -6.51
CA VAL A 150 15.83 -2.27 -6.32
C VAL A 150 15.28 -3.67 -6.57
N ILE A 151 14.03 -3.93 -6.12
CA ILE A 151 13.35 -5.21 -6.22
C ILE A 151 12.08 -5.03 -7.07
N ALA A 152 12.25 -5.18 -8.38
CA ALA A 152 11.16 -5.12 -9.35
C ALA A 152 10.62 -6.54 -9.62
N LEU A 153 9.34 -6.76 -9.32
CA LEU A 153 8.64 -8.03 -9.56
C LEU A 153 7.91 -8.01 -10.90
N PRO A 154 8.08 -9.05 -11.74
CA PRO A 154 7.42 -9.11 -13.04
C PRO A 154 5.90 -9.33 -12.88
N GLY A 155 5.12 -8.96 -13.91
CA GLY A 155 3.65 -8.95 -13.85
C GLY A 155 3.03 -10.31 -13.57
N GLU A 156 3.70 -11.39 -13.96
CA GLU A 156 3.32 -12.77 -13.74
C GLU A 156 3.34 -13.18 -12.25
N VAL A 157 4.07 -12.44 -11.41
CA VAL A 157 4.15 -12.68 -9.96
C VAL A 157 2.99 -12.02 -9.20
N LEU A 158 2.25 -11.08 -9.82
CA LEU A 158 1.14 -10.38 -9.14
C LEU A 158 0.02 -11.33 -8.65
N PRO A 159 -0.42 -12.35 -9.41
CA PRO A 159 -1.35 -13.35 -8.90
C PRO A 159 -0.81 -14.18 -7.73
N LEU A 160 0.52 -14.42 -7.70
CA LEU A 160 1.16 -15.11 -6.58
C LEU A 160 1.10 -14.25 -5.30
N LEU A 161 1.33 -12.94 -5.40
CA LEU A 161 1.17 -12.03 -4.26
C LEU A 161 -0.27 -12.03 -3.74
N ALA A 162 -1.26 -12.05 -4.64
CA ALA A 162 -2.68 -12.18 -4.27
C ALA A 162 -2.97 -13.49 -3.53
N LEU A 163 -2.44 -14.61 -4.03
CA LEU A 163 -2.57 -15.91 -3.37
C LEU A 163 -1.93 -15.90 -1.98
N LEU A 164 -0.71 -15.37 -1.85
CA LEU A 164 0.00 -15.26 -0.57
C LEU A 164 -0.76 -14.39 0.43
N GLN A 165 -1.37 -13.30 -0.03
CA GLN A 165 -2.17 -12.42 0.83
C GLN A 165 -3.46 -13.11 1.31
N VAL A 166 -4.14 -13.87 0.44
CA VAL A 166 -5.33 -14.65 0.82
C VAL A 166 -4.96 -15.78 1.79
N LEU A 167 -3.83 -16.46 1.57
CA LEU A 167 -3.31 -17.44 2.51
C LEU A 167 -2.98 -16.80 3.86
N ASN A 168 -2.36 -15.63 3.87
CA ASN A 168 -2.06 -14.88 5.09
C ASN A 168 -3.35 -14.52 5.85
N ALA A 169 -4.36 -13.99 5.15
CA ALA A 169 -5.67 -13.69 5.73
C ALA A 169 -6.34 -14.94 6.31
N THR A 170 -6.21 -16.09 5.62
CA THR A 170 -6.75 -17.37 6.09
C THR A 170 -6.05 -17.84 7.37
N VAL A 171 -4.71 -17.74 7.43
CA VAL A 171 -3.93 -18.09 8.63
C VAL A 171 -4.34 -17.21 9.80
N LEU A 172 -4.43 -15.89 9.61
CA LEU A 172 -4.85 -14.95 10.65
C LEU A 172 -6.31 -15.14 11.07
N TYR A 173 -7.17 -15.56 10.14
CA TYR A 173 -8.56 -15.91 10.47
C TYR A 173 -8.60 -17.14 11.39
N PHE A 174 -7.83 -18.18 11.09
CA PHE A 174 -7.74 -19.35 11.96
C PHE A 174 -7.05 -19.04 13.30
N GLU A 175 -6.11 -18.09 13.32
CA GLU A 175 -5.51 -17.60 14.55
C GLU A 175 -6.56 -16.89 15.43
N ALA A 176 -7.42 -16.05 14.83
CA ALA A 176 -8.50 -15.40 15.55
C ALA A 176 -9.50 -16.41 16.16
N LEU A 177 -9.68 -17.58 15.54
CA LEU A 177 -10.57 -18.64 16.05
C LEU A 177 -9.91 -19.54 17.10
N ASN A 178 -8.64 -19.92 16.89
CA ASN A 178 -8.00 -20.99 17.66
C ASN A 178 -6.90 -20.51 18.62
N ARG A 179 -6.43 -19.25 18.49
CA ARG A 179 -5.37 -18.63 19.31
C ARG A 179 -4.14 -19.54 19.46
N PHE A 180 -3.55 -19.97 18.34
CA PHE A 180 -2.41 -20.89 18.33
C PHE A 180 -1.06 -20.16 18.42
N MET A 181 -0.99 -18.86 18.11
CA MET A 181 0.25 -18.10 18.30
C MET A 181 0.52 -17.88 19.79
N SER A 182 1.71 -18.24 20.23
CA SER A 182 2.09 -18.19 21.65
C SER A 182 2.61 -16.82 22.11
N HIS A 183 3.00 -15.94 21.20
CA HIS A 183 3.59 -14.65 21.55
C HIS A 183 3.30 -13.58 20.50
N ILE A 184 3.07 -12.34 20.97
CA ILE A 184 2.75 -11.18 20.13
C ILE A 184 3.78 -10.92 19.02
N LEU A 185 5.06 -11.22 19.29
CA LEU A 185 6.16 -11.06 18.32
C LEU A 185 5.93 -11.84 17.03
N LEU A 186 5.38 -13.05 17.12
CA LEU A 186 5.11 -13.86 15.93
C LEU A 186 4.06 -13.18 15.07
N LEU A 187 3.00 -12.66 15.69
CA LEU A 187 1.97 -11.90 15.00
C LEU A 187 2.55 -10.60 14.40
N MET A 188 3.38 -9.88 15.14
CA MET A 188 4.05 -8.66 14.65
C MET A 188 4.90 -8.93 13.39
N CYS A 189 5.63 -10.05 13.35
CA CYS A 189 6.36 -10.46 12.15
C CYS A 189 5.43 -10.76 10.97
N VAL A 190 4.29 -11.42 11.23
CA VAL A 190 3.27 -11.70 10.20
C VAL A 190 2.63 -10.41 9.67
N ILE A 191 2.40 -9.41 10.52
CA ILE A 191 1.87 -8.10 10.13
C ILE A 191 2.87 -7.32 9.27
N VAL A 192 4.16 -7.35 9.61
CA VAL A 192 5.19 -6.74 8.76
C VAL A 192 5.23 -7.43 7.39
N TYR A 193 5.15 -8.77 7.36
CA TYR A 193 5.04 -9.54 6.12
C TYR A 193 3.79 -9.18 5.30
N GLU A 194 2.65 -9.00 5.95
CA GLU A 194 1.39 -8.55 5.35
C GLU A 194 1.55 -7.20 4.66
N GLY A 195 2.15 -6.22 5.35
CA GLY A 195 2.46 -4.92 4.76
C GLY A 195 3.45 -5.00 3.59
N LEU A 196 4.45 -5.89 3.66
CA LEU A 196 5.40 -6.09 2.57
C LEU A 196 4.70 -6.59 1.29
N LEU A 197 3.77 -7.54 1.40
CA LEU A 197 3.00 -8.07 0.28
C LEU A 197 2.08 -7.01 -0.35
N GLY A 198 1.34 -6.27 0.49
CA GLY A 198 0.45 -5.20 0.04
C GLY A 198 1.21 -4.09 -0.69
N GLY A 199 2.32 -3.64 -0.11
CA GLY A 199 3.21 -2.66 -0.73
C GLY A 199 3.78 -3.16 -2.06
N ALA A 200 4.19 -4.44 -2.14
CA ALA A 200 4.85 -5.00 -3.32
C ALA A 200 3.86 -5.13 -4.47
N SER A 201 2.65 -5.62 -4.18
CA SER A 201 1.57 -5.74 -5.17
C SER A 201 1.21 -4.38 -5.75
N TYR A 202 1.11 -3.35 -4.91
CA TYR A 202 0.80 -1.99 -5.32
C TYR A 202 1.81 -1.45 -6.33
N VAL A 203 3.08 -1.30 -5.95
CA VAL A 203 4.05 -0.62 -6.82
C VAL A 203 4.30 -1.38 -8.10
N ASN A 204 4.42 -2.71 -8.01
CA ASN A 204 4.70 -3.53 -9.18
C ASN A 204 3.52 -3.57 -10.16
N THR A 205 2.27 -3.48 -9.67
CA THR A 205 1.11 -3.33 -10.57
C THR A 205 1.19 -2.04 -11.37
N PHE A 206 1.44 -0.89 -10.73
CA PHE A 206 1.57 0.39 -11.45
C PHE A 206 2.76 0.42 -12.41
N ARG A 207 3.87 -0.21 -12.01
CA ARG A 207 5.07 -0.32 -12.85
C ARG A 207 4.80 -1.15 -14.11
N VAL A 208 4.24 -2.35 -13.96
CA VAL A 208 3.94 -3.26 -15.08
C VAL A 208 2.89 -2.66 -16.01
N ILE A 209 1.83 -2.04 -15.47
CA ILE A 209 0.82 -1.36 -16.28
C ILE A 209 1.46 -0.29 -17.16
N HIS A 210 2.36 0.52 -16.61
CA HIS A 210 2.99 1.56 -17.40
C HIS A 210 3.96 1.01 -18.45
N GLU A 211 4.75 -0.01 -18.09
CA GLU A 211 5.64 -0.68 -19.05
C GLU A 211 4.86 -1.28 -20.22
N GLU A 212 3.74 -1.95 -19.98
CA GLU A 212 2.96 -2.58 -21.05
C GLU A 212 2.09 -1.60 -21.84
N VAL A 213 1.50 -0.60 -21.19
CA VAL A 213 0.70 0.44 -21.88
C VAL A 213 1.59 1.35 -22.72
N GLY A 214 2.77 1.71 -22.22
CA GLY A 214 3.74 2.51 -22.98
C GLY A 214 4.24 1.78 -24.23
N LEU A 215 4.43 0.46 -24.15
CA LEU A 215 4.76 -0.37 -25.32
C LEU A 215 3.61 -0.42 -26.33
N PHE A 216 2.35 -0.53 -25.87
CA PHE A 216 1.19 -0.57 -26.75
C PHE A 216 1.04 0.70 -27.60
N GLU A 217 1.19 1.89 -27.01
CA GLU A 217 1.18 3.17 -27.75
C GLU A 217 2.30 3.24 -28.79
N VAL A 218 3.51 2.79 -28.47
CA VAL A 218 4.65 2.78 -29.41
C VAL A 218 4.41 1.81 -30.57
N TYR A 219 3.83 0.64 -30.32
CA TYR A 219 3.48 -0.32 -31.36
C TYR A 219 2.42 0.24 -32.32
N GLU A 220 1.35 0.87 -31.82
CA GLU A 220 0.35 1.52 -32.70
C GLU A 220 0.99 2.62 -33.57
N ILE A 221 1.80 3.50 -32.98
CA ILE A 221 2.50 4.57 -33.73
C ILE A 221 3.44 3.99 -34.81
N SER A 222 4.08 2.85 -34.57
CA SER A 222 5.02 2.24 -35.52
C SER A 222 4.33 1.54 -36.71
N ILE A 223 3.07 1.15 -36.56
CA ILE A 223 2.28 0.49 -37.63
C ILE A 223 1.63 1.56 -38.54
N ASP A 224 1.42 2.77 -38.03
CA ASP A 224 0.84 3.90 -38.76
C ASP A 224 1.86 4.77 -39.54
N ILE A 225 3.15 4.39 -39.56
CA ILE A 225 4.25 5.04 -40.32
C ILE A 225 4.79 4.10 -41.40
#